data_AF-A0A453NCN7-F1
#
_entry.id   AF-A0A453NCN7-F1
#
_cell.length_a   1.000
_cell.length_b   1.000
_cell.length_c   1.000
_cell.angle_alpha   90.00
_cell.angle_beta   90.00
_cell.angle_gamma   90.00
#
_symmetry.space_group_name_H-M   'P 1'
#
loop_
_entity.id
_entity.type
_entity.pdbx_description
1 polymer ?
#
loop_
_entity_poly.entity_id
_entity_poly.type
_entity_poly.pdbx_seq_one_letter_code
_entity_poly.pdbx_strand_id
1 'polypeptide(L)'
;GTRLSVGILSPYNAQVRAFQEKLEKPYGGRDGFSLKIKSVDGFQGGEEDVIIISTVRSNEDGAVGFLRDAKRTNVALTRAK
;
A
#
# COMPACT_ATOMS: atom_id res chain seq x y z
N GLY A 1 25.02 -0.91 2.94
CA GLY A 1 24.03 -1.89 2.46
C GLY A 1 22.89 -1.15 1.81
N THR A 2 22.35 -1.67 0.71
CA THR A 2 21.26 -1.04 -0.03
C THR A 2 20.03 -0.90 0.88
N ARG A 3 19.47 0.30 0.97
CA ARG A 3 18.26 0.57 1.77
C ARG A 3 17.05 0.10 0.98
N LEU A 4 16.27 -0.83 1.54
CA LEU A 4 15.06 -1.35 0.88
C LEU A 4 13.95 -0.30 0.86
N SER A 5 13.17 -0.29 -0.21
CA SER A 5 12.01 0.57 -0.37
C SER A 5 10.72 -0.24 -0.18
N VAL A 6 9.83 0.21 0.71
CA VAL A 6 8.60 -0.50 1.08
C VAL A 6 7.39 0.40 0.85
N GLY A 7 6.47 -0.04 0.00
CA GLY A 7 5.18 0.60 -0.25
C GLY A 7 4.04 -0.12 0.45
N ILE A 8 3.19 0.62 1.17
CA ILE A 8 1.88 0.13 1.65
C ILE A 8 0.79 0.80 0.83
N LEU A 9 -0.01 -0.03 0.16
CA LEU A 9 -1.13 0.39 -0.67
C LEU A 9 -2.45 0.03 -0.02
N SER A 10 -3.41 0.94 -0.03
CA SER A 10 -4.79 0.64 0.34
C SER A 10 -5.78 1.35 -0.56
N PRO A 11 -6.90 0.71 -0.92
CA PRO A 11 -7.94 1.37 -1.73
C PRO A 11 -8.77 2.39 -0.96
N TYR A 12 -8.64 2.44 0.37
CA TYR A 12 -9.45 3.30 1.23
C TYR A 12 -8.59 4.36 1.92
N ASN A 13 -8.90 5.64 1.68
CA ASN A 13 -8.15 6.76 2.26
C ASN A 13 -8.16 6.78 3.80
N ALA A 14 -9.23 6.29 4.43
CA ALA A 14 -9.28 6.14 5.89
C ALA A 14 -8.22 5.15 6.40
N GLN A 15 -8.01 4.04 5.68
CA GLN A 15 -6.96 3.07 6.02
C GLN A 15 -5.56 3.64 5.79
N VAL A 16 -5.36 4.40 4.71
CA VAL A 16 -4.11 5.12 4.45
C VAL A 16 -3.76 6.01 5.64
N ARG A 17 -4.70 6.86 6.09
CA ARG A 17 -4.49 7.73 7.26
C ARG A 17 -4.18 6.94 8.53
N ALA A 18 -4.95 5.88 8.80
CA ALA A 18 -4.71 5.03 9.97
C ALA A 18 -3.31 4.37 9.95
N PHE A 19 -2.81 3.98 8.78
CA PHE A 19 -1.44 3.48 8.64
C PHE A 19 -0.41 4.59 8.82
N GLN A 20 -0.63 5.78 8.26
CA GLN A 20 0.30 6.91 8.45
C GLN A 20 0.47 7.24 9.93
N GLU A 21 -0.64 7.39 10.66
CA GLU A 21 -0.63 7.69 12.09
C GLU A 21 0.09 6.62 12.92
N LYS A 22 -0.11 5.33 12.58
CA LYS A 22 0.44 4.20 13.35
C LYS A 22 1.86 3.80 12.95
N LEU A 23 2.26 4.03 11.70
CA LEU A 23 3.48 3.46 11.13
C LEU A 23 4.54 4.51 10.79
N GLU A 24 4.19 5.76 10.48
CA GLU A 24 5.19 6.78 10.13
C GLU A 24 6.13 7.08 11.31
N LYS A 25 5.60 7.22 12.53
CA LYS A 25 6.42 7.47 13.72
C LYS A 25 7.38 6.31 14.06
N PRO A 26 6.95 5.03 14.12
CA PRO A 26 7.85 3.93 14.45
C PRO A 26 8.73 3.45 13.28
N TYR A 27 8.36 3.69 12.02
CA TYR A 27 9.02 3.09 10.85
C TYR A 27 9.42 4.04 9.72
N GLY A 28 8.94 5.29 9.70
CA GLY A 28 9.16 6.25 8.61
C GLY A 28 10.62 6.66 8.37
N GLY A 29 11.52 6.36 9.30
CA GLY A 29 12.94 6.68 9.21
C GLY A 29 13.87 5.63 9.82
N ARG A 30 13.42 4.37 9.98
CA ARG A 30 14.29 3.31 10.51
C ARG A 30 15.45 3.01 9.58
N ASP A 31 16.59 2.67 10.18
CA ASP A 31 17.73 2.12 9.44
C ASP A 31 17.35 0.78 8.82
N GLY A 32 17.66 0.63 7.53
CA GLY A 32 17.40 -0.60 6.75
C GLY A 32 16.33 -0.46 5.67
N PHE A 33 15.33 0.43 5.83
CA PHE A 33 14.33 0.64 4.79
C PHE A 33 13.69 2.04 4.78
N SER A 34 12.97 2.38 3.71
CA SER A 34 12.08 3.55 3.62
C SER A 34 10.64 3.09 3.49
N LEU A 35 9.71 3.80 4.13
CA LEU A 35 8.29 3.46 4.11
C LEU A 35 7.48 4.52 3.37
N LYS A 36 6.63 4.09 2.44
CA LYS A 36 5.72 4.96 1.70
C LYS A 36 4.30 4.41 1.76
N ILE A 37 3.36 5.22 2.22
CA ILE A 37 1.97 4.81 2.43
C ILE A 37 1.09 5.65 1.53
N LYS A 38 0.34 5.02 0.62
CA LYS A 38 -0.48 5.70 -0.38
C LYS A 38 -1.74 4.91 -0.72
N SER A 39 -2.69 5.59 -1.35
CA SER A 39 -3.78 4.91 -2.03
C SER A 39 -3.31 4.30 -3.35
N VAL A 40 -4.01 3.29 -3.85
CA VAL A 40 -3.72 2.67 -5.17
C VAL A 40 -3.72 3.72 -6.28
N ASP A 41 -4.69 4.64 -6.27
CA ASP A 41 -4.80 5.72 -7.25
C ASP A 41 -3.66 6.76 -7.10
N GLY A 42 -3.16 6.95 -5.87
CA GLY A 42 -2.03 7.84 -5.57
C GLY A 42 -0.65 7.25 -5.88
N PHE A 43 -0.59 6.04 -6.43
CA PHE A 43 0.65 5.28 -6.70
C PHE A 43 0.95 5.16 -8.20
N GLN A 44 0.74 6.24 -8.93
CA GLN A 44 1.01 6.27 -10.37
C GLN A 44 2.50 6.55 -10.62
N GLY A 45 3.21 5.56 -11.15
CA GLY A 45 4.61 5.71 -11.62
C GLY A 45 5.72 5.50 -10.57
N GLY A 46 5.39 5.06 -9.36
CA GLY A 46 6.39 4.67 -8.35
C GLY A 46 6.57 3.16 -8.29
N GLU A 47 7.78 2.68 -8.11
CA GLU A 47 8.09 1.26 -7.86
C GLU A 47 8.83 1.17 -6.53
N GLU A 48 8.60 0.10 -5.78
CA GLU A 48 9.29 -0.17 -4.53
C GLU A 48 9.74 -1.64 -4.52
N ASP A 49 10.76 -1.96 -3.73
CA ASP A 49 11.31 -3.33 -3.64
C ASP A 49 10.31 -4.30 -2.99
N VAL A 50 9.46 -3.79 -2.09
CA VAL A 50 8.40 -4.56 -1.44
C VAL A 50 7.10 -3.77 -1.46
N ILE A 51 6.01 -4.41 -1.91
CA ILE A 51 4.65 -3.85 -1.86
C ILE A 51 3.76 -4.69 -0.94
N ILE A 52 3.10 -4.04 0.01
CA ILE A 52 2.07 -4.60 0.87
C ILE A 52 0.72 -3.99 0.47
N ILE A 53 -0.23 -4.82 0.08
CA ILE A 53 -1.58 -4.38 -0.29
C ILE A 53 -2.55 -4.72 0.85
N SER A 54 -3.17 -3.70 1.44
CA SER A 54 -4.26 -3.87 2.41
C SER A 54 -5.60 -3.77 1.70
N THR A 55 -6.33 -4.87 1.65
CA THR A 55 -7.64 -4.99 0.98
C THR A 55 -8.79 -4.43 1.81
N VAL A 56 -8.59 -4.33 3.13
CA VAL A 56 -9.51 -3.78 4.16
C VAL A 56 -10.83 -4.54 4.34
N ARG A 57 -11.51 -4.88 3.25
CA ARG A 57 -12.85 -5.47 3.25
C ARG A 57 -12.81 -6.92 3.72
N SER A 58 -13.54 -7.19 4.79
CA SER A 58 -13.92 -8.52 5.25
C SER A 58 -15.39 -8.47 5.65
N ASN A 59 -16.25 -9.14 4.90
CA ASN A 59 -17.70 -9.19 5.14
C ASN A 59 -18.25 -10.54 4.66
N GLU A 60 -19.39 -10.94 5.20
CA GLU A 60 -20.02 -12.24 4.93
C GLU A 60 -20.46 -12.38 3.46
N ASP A 61 -20.77 -11.27 2.79
CA ASP A 61 -21.18 -11.25 1.39
C ASP A 61 -20.03 -11.48 0.38
N GLY A 62 -18.79 -11.62 0.85
CA GLY A 62 -17.61 -11.76 0.00
C GLY A 62 -17.35 -10.52 -0.89
N ALA A 63 -17.93 -9.37 -0.56
CA ALA A 63 -17.84 -8.17 -1.36
C ALA A 63 -16.46 -7.51 -1.21
N VAL A 64 -15.61 -7.67 -2.24
CA VAL A 64 -14.25 -7.11 -2.29
C VAL A 64 -14.19 -5.64 -2.71
N GLY A 65 -15.32 -5.06 -3.13
CA GLY A 65 -15.44 -3.65 -3.48
C GLY A 65 -14.45 -3.21 -4.56
N PHE A 66 -13.52 -2.33 -4.18
CA PHE A 66 -12.52 -1.71 -5.05
C PHE A 66 -11.69 -2.73 -5.86
N LEU A 67 -11.40 -3.90 -5.30
CA LEU A 67 -10.60 -4.93 -5.97
C LEU A 67 -11.31 -5.61 -7.15
N ARG A 68 -12.60 -5.33 -7.37
CA ARG A 68 -13.33 -5.79 -8.57
C ARG A 68 -12.85 -5.09 -9.84
N ASP A 69 -12.19 -3.93 -9.72
CA ASP A 69 -11.62 -3.22 -10.86
C ASP A 69 -10.24 -3.80 -11.21
N ALA A 70 -10.21 -4.63 -12.25
CA ALA A 70 -8.99 -5.28 -12.73
C ALA A 70 -7.88 -4.28 -13.11
N LYS A 71 -8.20 -3.06 -13.59
CA LYS A 71 -7.17 -2.06 -13.93
C LYS A 71 -6.47 -1.56 -12.67
N ARG A 72 -7.24 -1.31 -11.61
CA ARG A 72 -6.69 -0.87 -10.31
C ARG A 72 -5.91 -1.99 -9.62
N THR A 73 -6.39 -3.23 -9.73
CA THR A 73 -5.66 -4.41 -9.24
C THR A 73 -4.34 -4.61 -9.98
N ASN A 74 -4.33 -4.48 -11.32
CA ASN A 74 -3.10 -4.55 -12.10
C ASN A 74 -2.10 -3.47 -11.68
N VAL A 75 -2.57 -2.23 -11.49
CA VAL A 75 -1.72 -1.14 -10.98
C VAL A 75 -1.14 -1.47 -9.62
N ALA A 76 -1.88 -2.09 -8.70
CA ALA A 76 -1.32 -2.45 -7.38
C ALA A 76 -0.29 -3.60 -7.48
N LEU A 77 -0.51 -4.57 -8.37
CA LEU A 77 0.34 -5.76 -8.52
C LEU A 77 1.65 -5.47 -9.29
N THR A 78 1.66 -4.53 -10.24
CA THR A 78 2.84 -4.23 -11.07
C THR A 78 3.75 -3.15 -10.47
N ARG A 79 3.82 -3.07 -9.13
CA ARG A 79 4.56 -1.99 -8.42
C ARG A 79 5.72 -2.52 -7.58
N ALA A 80 5.78 -3.84 -7.37
CA ALA A 80 6.93 -4.51 -6.80
C ALA A 80 7.95 -4.81 -7.90
N LYS A 81 9.24 -4.66 -7.58
CA LYS A 81 10.37 -5.05 -8.44
C LYS A 81 10.95 -6.41 -8.08
#